data_AF-A0A6B8KG17-F1
#
_entry.id   AF-A0A6B8KG17-F1
#
_cell.length_a   1.000
_cell.length_b   1.000
_cell.length_c   1.000
_cell.angle_alpha   90.00
_cell.angle_beta   90.00
_cell.angle_gamma   90.00
#
_symmetry.space_group_name_H-M   'P 1'
#
loop_
_entity.id
_entity.type
_entity.pdbx_description
1 polymer ?
#
loop_
_entity_poly.entity_id
_entity_poly.type
_entity_poly.pdbx_seq_one_letter_code
_entity_poly.pdbx_strand_id
1 'polypeptide(L)'
;MLIADLIHSCSNANVAEAAVCCIGGSFAERVAAVAVKNGMNVGRFVAAIVRDFGRRANDEAIDALRRQISGTDQPLLHGLVHVLEPVLHEGVSFYDDETLGAPVSALRGSPWYAGRICLQ
;
A
#
# COMPACT_ATOMS: atom_id res chain seq x y z
N MET A 1 1.16 8.63 15.21
CA MET A 1 0.03 9.35 14.61
C MET A 1 0.03 9.15 13.10
N LEU A 2 0.90 9.81 12.32
CA LEU A 2 0.89 9.76 10.85
C LEU A 2 0.69 8.37 10.21
N ILE A 3 1.44 7.34 10.63
CA ILE A 3 1.32 5.99 10.04
C ILE A 3 0.02 5.30 10.47
N ALA A 4 -0.41 5.50 11.71
CA ALA A 4 -1.70 4.99 12.16
C ALA A 4 -2.85 5.66 11.42
N ASP A 5 -2.76 6.97 11.14
CA ASP A 5 -3.76 7.72 10.38
C ASP A 5 -3.83 7.25 8.92
N LEU A 6 -2.67 6.97 8.31
CA LEU A 6 -2.56 6.36 6.98
C LEU A 6 -3.29 5.00 6.95
N ILE A 7 -2.92 4.11 7.88
CA ILE A 7 -3.48 2.75 7.96
C ILE A 7 -4.98 2.84 8.19
N HIS A 8 -5.43 3.65 9.15
CA HIS A 8 -6.84 3.80 9.48
C HIS A 8 -7.66 4.33 8.30
N SER A 9 -7.20 5.41 7.67
CA SER A 9 -7.95 6.09 6.60
C SER A 9 -7.93 5.29 5.31
N CYS A 10 -6.74 4.89 4.83
CA CYS A 10 -6.59 4.21 3.55
C CYS A 10 -6.94 2.71 3.62
N SER A 11 -7.30 2.18 4.80
CA SER A 11 -7.98 0.88 4.91
C SER A 11 -9.44 0.95 4.42
N ASN A 12 -10.01 2.13 4.21
CA ASN A 12 -11.32 2.30 3.56
C ASN A 12 -11.13 2.46 2.04
N ALA A 13 -11.83 1.65 1.24
CA ALA A 13 -11.67 1.64 -0.21
C ALA A 13 -11.98 2.99 -0.87
N ASN A 14 -13.00 3.71 -0.39
CA ASN A 14 -13.38 5.00 -0.98
C ASN A 14 -12.33 6.08 -0.69
N VAL A 15 -11.77 6.08 0.53
CA VAL A 15 -10.71 7.00 0.91
C VAL A 15 -9.42 6.67 0.18
N ALA A 16 -9.09 5.38 0.07
CA ALA A 16 -7.93 4.90 -0.68
C ALA A 16 -7.99 5.31 -2.16
N GLU A 17 -9.15 5.13 -2.80
CA GLU A 17 -9.37 5.55 -4.18
C GLU A 17 -9.25 7.07 -4.33
N ALA A 18 -9.87 7.84 -3.43
CA ALA A 18 -9.73 9.29 -3.43
C ALA A 18 -8.27 9.74 -3.27
N ALA A 19 -7.51 9.09 -2.39
CA ALA A 19 -6.09 9.39 -2.19
C ALA A 19 -5.26 9.11 -3.45
N VAL A 20 -5.52 8.01 -4.16
CA VAL A 20 -4.89 7.72 -5.45
C VAL A 20 -5.26 8.78 -6.50
N CYS A 21 -6.53 9.20 -6.56
CA CYS A 21 -6.97 10.27 -7.45
C CYS A 21 -6.30 11.61 -7.14
N CYS A 22 -6.10 11.93 -5.86
CA CYS A 22 -5.39 13.14 -5.43
C CYS A 22 -3.91 13.13 -5.81
N ILE A 23 -3.24 11.96 -5.76
CA ILE A 23 -1.87 11.80 -6.23
C ILE A 23 -1.82 11.92 -7.76
N GLY A 24 -2.74 11.24 -8.45
CA GLY A 24 -2.92 11.34 -9.89
C GLY A 24 -1.74 10.84 -10.73
N GLY A 25 -1.71 11.30 -11.99
CA GLY A 25 -0.64 11.05 -12.94
C GLY A 25 -0.36 9.57 -13.23
N SER A 26 0.87 9.29 -13.65
CA SER A 26 1.33 7.93 -13.98
C SER A 26 1.29 6.98 -12.79
N PHE A 27 1.34 7.50 -11.55
CA PHE A 27 1.17 6.69 -10.36
C PHE A 27 -0.24 6.09 -10.31
N ALA A 28 -1.28 6.91 -10.46
CA ALA A 28 -2.67 6.43 -10.44
C ALA A 28 -2.96 5.44 -11.57
N GLU A 29 -2.41 5.67 -12.76
CA GLU A 29 -2.53 4.75 -13.91
C GLU A 29 -1.91 3.38 -13.63
N ARG A 30 -0.70 3.36 -13.03
CA ARG A 30 -0.04 2.09 -12.64
C ARG A 30 -0.84 1.34 -11.59
N VAL A 31 -1.36 2.03 -10.57
CA VAL A 31 -2.21 1.42 -9.54
C VAL A 31 -3.45 0.81 -10.18
N ALA A 32 -4.13 1.54 -11.09
CA ALA A 32 -5.30 1.03 -11.79
C ALA A 32 -4.98 -0.20 -12.65
N ALA A 33 -3.88 -0.18 -13.39
CA ALA A 33 -3.48 -1.32 -14.21
C ALA A 33 -3.21 -2.58 -13.37
N VAL A 34 -2.55 -2.43 -12.22
CA VAL A 34 -2.29 -3.57 -11.32
C VAL A 34 -3.57 -4.03 -10.63
N ALA A 35 -4.44 -3.12 -10.18
CA ALA A 35 -5.74 -3.46 -9.61
C ALA A 35 -6.60 -4.29 -10.58
N VAL A 36 -6.67 -3.88 -11.85
CA VAL A 36 -7.40 -4.60 -12.92
C VAL A 36 -6.80 -5.99 -13.15
N LYS A 37 -5.46 -6.12 -13.19
CA LYS A 37 -4.80 -7.44 -13.30
C LYS A 37 -5.14 -8.37 -12.14
N ASN A 38 -5.51 -7.82 -11.00
CA ASN A 38 -5.91 -8.54 -9.79
C ASN A 38 -7.44 -8.72 -9.68
N GLY A 39 -8.23 -8.32 -10.68
CA GLY A 39 -9.69 -8.41 -10.62
C GLY A 39 -10.34 -7.45 -9.62
N MET A 40 -9.60 -6.43 -9.15
CA MET A 40 -10.05 -5.50 -8.11
C MET A 40 -10.23 -4.09 -8.67
N ASN A 41 -11.13 -3.32 -8.06
CA ASN A 41 -11.11 -1.86 -8.25
C ASN A 41 -9.95 -1.22 -7.48
N VAL A 42 -9.58 0.01 -7.84
CA VAL A 42 -8.44 0.75 -7.27
C VAL A 42 -8.55 0.85 -5.75
N GLY A 43 -9.69 1.30 -5.24
CA GLY A 43 -9.90 1.48 -3.81
C GLY A 43 -9.72 0.21 -3.01
N ARG A 44 -10.33 -0.90 -3.44
CA ARG A 44 -10.26 -2.21 -2.76
C ARG A 44 -8.84 -2.78 -2.82
N PHE A 45 -8.15 -2.63 -3.95
CA PHE A 45 -6.77 -3.05 -4.12
C PHE A 45 -5.84 -2.33 -3.15
N VAL A 46 -5.89 -1.00 -3.12
CA VAL A 46 -5.06 -0.18 -2.23
C VAL A 46 -5.39 -0.45 -0.76
N ALA A 47 -6.68 -0.52 -0.41
CA ALA A 47 -7.09 -0.85 0.95
C ALA A 47 -6.58 -2.22 1.41
N ALA A 48 -6.54 -3.22 0.51
CA ALA A 48 -5.98 -4.53 0.84
C ALA A 48 -4.49 -4.45 1.16
N ILE A 49 -3.72 -3.69 0.38
CA ILE A 49 -2.28 -3.49 0.61
C ILE A 49 -2.02 -2.73 1.92
N VAL A 50 -2.75 -1.65 2.17
CA VAL A 50 -2.60 -0.85 3.40
C VAL A 50 -2.93 -1.68 4.65
N ARG A 51 -3.99 -2.51 4.58
CA ARG A 51 -4.33 -3.43 5.68
C ARG A 51 -3.29 -4.52 5.87
N ASP A 52 -2.63 -4.98 4.80
CA ASP A 52 -1.55 -5.96 4.90
C ASP A 52 -0.30 -5.32 5.52
N PHE A 53 0.07 -4.13 5.07
CA PHE A 53 1.14 -3.33 5.67
C PHE A 53 0.90 -3.15 7.17
N GLY A 54 -0.29 -2.69 7.58
CA GLY A 54 -0.62 -2.51 8.99
C GLY A 54 -0.63 -3.80 9.82
N ARG A 55 -0.75 -4.98 9.19
CA ARG A 55 -0.68 -6.28 9.86
C ARG A 55 0.73 -6.85 9.93
N ARG A 56 1.60 -6.56 8.95
CA ARG A 56 2.91 -7.21 8.80
C ARG A 56 4.10 -6.30 9.11
N ALA A 57 3.94 -4.98 9.03
CA ALA A 57 5.02 -4.05 9.31
C ALA A 57 5.44 -4.15 10.77
N ASN A 58 6.74 -4.32 11.01
CA ASN A 58 7.32 -4.23 12.33
C ASN A 58 7.57 -2.76 12.72
N ASP A 59 7.93 -2.52 13.98
CA ASP A 59 8.16 -1.16 14.48
C ASP A 59 9.27 -0.43 13.70
N GLU A 60 10.30 -1.15 13.25
CA GLU A 60 11.38 -0.59 12.44
C GLU A 60 10.87 -0.06 11.09
N ALA A 61 10.03 -0.83 10.39
CA ALA A 61 9.39 -0.45 9.14
C ALA A 61 8.51 0.79 9.30
N ILE A 62 7.73 0.81 10.39
CA ILE A 62 6.83 1.91 10.73
C ILE A 62 7.64 3.18 11.01
N ASP A 63 8.71 3.07 11.79
CA ASP A 63 9.58 4.20 12.12
C ASP A 63 10.37 4.71 10.91
N ALA A 64 10.86 3.82 10.06
CA ALA A 64 11.53 4.18 8.82
C ALA A 64 10.60 4.98 7.90
N LEU A 65 9.38 4.49 7.67
CA LEU A 65 8.37 5.18 6.88
C LEU A 65 8.02 6.53 7.52
N ARG A 66 7.82 6.57 8.84
CA ARG A 66 7.53 7.82 9.56
C ARG A 66 8.62 8.86 9.34
N ARG A 67 9.91 8.48 9.41
CA ARG A 67 11.03 9.40 9.19
C ARG A 67 11.07 9.91 7.75
N GLN A 68 10.78 9.06 6.77
CA GLN A 68 10.78 9.44 5.35
C GLN A 68 9.70 10.46 5.01
N ILE A 69 8.49 10.34 5.57
CA ILE A 69 7.36 11.20 5.20
C ILE A 69 7.23 12.45 6.08
N SER A 70 7.90 12.47 7.23
CA SER A 70 7.90 13.61 8.15
C SER A 70 8.50 14.84 7.48
N GLY A 71 7.76 15.96 7.53
CA GLY A 71 8.21 17.24 6.97
C GLY A 71 7.91 17.44 5.47
N THR A 72 7.24 16.48 4.82
CA THR A 72 6.68 16.69 3.47
C THR A 72 5.37 17.48 3.54
N ASP A 73 4.99 18.16 2.46
CA ASP A 73 3.75 18.96 2.41
C ASP A 73 2.48 18.09 2.50
N GLN A 74 2.56 16.82 2.11
CA GLN A 74 1.44 15.87 2.15
C GLN A 74 1.88 14.48 2.66
N PRO A 75 2.17 14.33 3.97
CA PRO A 75 2.76 13.11 4.52
C PRO A 75 1.90 11.86 4.31
N LEU A 76 0.57 11.99 4.34
CA LEU A 76 -0.35 10.88 4.10
C LEU A 76 -0.24 10.36 2.66
N LEU A 77 -0.21 11.25 1.67
CA LEU A 77 -0.12 10.85 0.26
C LEU A 77 1.28 10.30 -0.06
N HIS A 78 2.34 10.91 0.46
CA HIS A 78 3.69 10.36 0.36
C HIS A 78 3.81 8.98 1.01
N GLY A 79 3.23 8.79 2.20
CA GLY A 79 3.20 7.49 2.87
C GLY A 79 2.47 6.43 2.04
N LEU A 80 1.38 6.81 1.39
CA LEU A 80 0.64 5.90 0.52
C LEU A 80 1.45 5.47 -0.71
N VAL A 81 2.18 6.41 -1.33
CA VAL A 81 3.10 6.09 -2.43
C VAL A 81 4.17 5.11 -1.96
N HIS A 82 4.82 5.37 -0.82
CA HIS A 82 5.85 4.48 -0.27
C HIS A 82 5.34 3.07 0.03
N VAL A 83 4.09 2.94 0.48
CA VAL A 83 3.44 1.64 0.71
C VAL A 83 3.14 0.94 -0.62
N LEU A 84 2.69 1.66 -1.64
CA LEU A 84 2.27 1.04 -2.90
C LEU A 84 3.44 0.74 -3.86
N GLU A 85 4.49 1.55 -3.89
CA GLU A 85 5.56 1.44 -4.88
C GLU A 85 6.24 0.05 -4.95
N PRO A 86 6.56 -0.63 -3.82
CA PRO A 86 7.14 -1.98 -3.86
C PRO A 86 6.20 -2.99 -4.54
N VAL A 87 4.90 -2.88 -4.26
CA VAL A 87 3.86 -3.76 -4.84
C VAL A 87 3.71 -3.54 -6.35
N LEU A 88 3.83 -2.28 -6.79
CA LEU A 88 3.75 -1.92 -8.21
C LEU A 88 4.98 -2.40 -9.00
N HIS A 89 6.15 -2.49 -8.35
CA HIS A 89 7.39 -2.97 -8.99
C HIS A 89 7.43 -4.51 -9.06
N GLU A 90 7.04 -5.20 -7.99
CA GLU A 90 7.18 -6.66 -7.87
C GLU A 90 6.05 -7.45 -8.57
N GLY A 91 4.92 -6.80 -8.88
CA GLY A 91 3.81 -7.44 -9.59
C GLY A 91 3.06 -8.45 -8.71
N VAL A 92 2.21 -7.94 -7.82
CA VAL A 92 1.42 -8.78 -6.89
C VAL A 92 0.21 -9.40 -7.59
N SER A 93 -0.10 -10.66 -7.22
CA SER A 93 -1.33 -11.38 -7.57
C SER A 93 -2.12 -11.74 -6.30
N PHE A 94 -3.32 -11.19 -6.16
CA PHE A 94 -4.34 -11.59 -5.20
C PHE A 94 -5.25 -12.60 -5.91
N TYR A 95 -5.40 -13.80 -5.35
CA TYR A 95 -6.41 -14.76 -5.78
C TYR A 95 -7.65 -14.57 -4.90
N ASP A 96 -8.83 -14.39 -5.51
CA ASP A 96 -10.11 -14.44 -4.80
C ASP A 96 -10.49 -15.92 -4.61
N ASP A 97 -10.38 -16.43 -3.38
CA ASP A 97 -11.12 -17.63 -2.96
C ASP A 97 -12.47 -17.14 -2.42
N GLU A 98 -13.51 -17.23 -3.27
CA GLU A 98 -14.88 -16.79 -2.96
C GLU A 98 -15.63 -17.72 -1.98
N THR A 99 -14.93 -18.53 -1.17
CA THR A 99 -15.60 -19.52 -0.30
C THR A 99 -15.42 -19.31 1.20
N LEU A 100 -14.50 -18.46 1.67
CA LEU A 100 -14.35 -18.15 3.10
C LEU A 100 -13.81 -16.72 3.36
N GLY A 101 -14.71 -15.74 3.41
CA GLY A 101 -14.67 -14.62 4.38
C GLY A 101 -13.46 -13.66 4.49
N ALA A 102 -12.36 -13.82 3.75
CA ALA A 102 -11.26 -12.85 3.69
C ALA A 102 -10.36 -13.10 2.48
N PRO A 103 -9.91 -12.07 1.74
CA PRO A 103 -8.86 -12.27 0.74
C PRO A 103 -7.61 -12.78 1.45
N VAL A 104 -7.21 -14.02 1.13
CA VAL A 104 -5.92 -14.56 1.54
C VAL A 104 -4.87 -13.78 0.76
N SER A 105 -4.29 -12.75 1.38
CA SER A 105 -3.19 -11.97 0.83
C SER A 105 -1.95 -12.87 0.69
N ALA A 106 -1.87 -13.60 -0.43
CA ALA A 106 -0.66 -14.29 -0.84
C ALA A 106 0.37 -13.29 -1.39
N LEU A 107 0.71 -12.27 -0.60
CA LEU A 107 1.97 -11.53 -0.77
C LEU A 107 3.11 -12.49 -0.41
N ARG A 108 3.40 -13.44 -1.30
CA ARG A 108 4.60 -14.27 -1.23
C ARG A 108 5.77 -13.33 -1.46
N GLY A 109 6.50 -13.00 -0.40
CA GLY A 109 7.70 -12.18 -0.45
C GLY A 109 7.56 -10.72 0.01
N SER A 110 6.56 -10.39 0.85
CA SER A 110 6.32 -9.02 1.36
C SER A 110 7.62 -8.24 1.65
N PRO A 111 7.88 -7.14 0.92
CA PRO A 111 9.12 -6.36 1.00
C PRO A 111 9.16 -5.38 2.17
N TRP A 112 8.32 -5.58 3.20
CA TRP A 112 8.19 -4.72 4.37
C TRP A 112 9.38 -4.85 5.34
N TYR A 113 10.58 -4.87 4.78
CA TYR A 113 11.91 -4.85 5.41
C TYR A 113 12.47 -6.21 5.79
N ALA A 114 12.72 -7.06 4.79
CA ALA A 114 13.82 -8.02 4.83
C ALA A 114 15.06 -7.41 4.15
N GLY A 115 15.79 -6.57 4.88
CA GLY A 115 17.23 -6.32 4.64
C GLY A 115 17.69 -5.80 3.27
N ARG A 116 17.25 -4.62 2.83
CA ARG A 116 18.03 -3.82 1.87
C ARG A 116 18.35 -2.43 2.41
N ILE A 117 19.24 -2.43 3.40
CA ILE A 117 20.24 -1.37 3.55
C ILE A 117 21.28 -1.62 2.45
N CYS A 118 21.03 -1.13 1.23
CA CYS A 118 22.13 -0.87 0.31
C CYS A 118 22.28 0.65 0.25
N LEU A 119 23.32 1.13 0.95
CA LEU A 119 23.94 2.41 0.69
C LEU A 119 24.12 2.60 -0.81
N GLN A 120 23.64 3.72 -1.35
CA GLN A 120 24.36 4.45 -2.37
C GLN A 120 24.03 5.94 -2.31
#